data_AF-A0A3E2X266-F1
#
_entry.id   AF-A0A3E2X266-F1
#
_cell.length_a   1.000
_cell.length_b   1.000
_cell.length_c   1.000
_cell.angle_alpha   90.00
_cell.angle_beta   90.00
_cell.angle_gamma   90.00
#
_symmetry.space_group_name_H-M   'P 1'
#
loop_
_entity.id
_entity.type
_entity.pdbx_description
1 polymer ?
#
loop_
_entity_poly.entity_id
_entity_poly.type
_entity_poly.pdbx_seq_one_letter_code
_entity_poly.pdbx_strand_id
1 'polypeptide(L)'
;MREYELEVLEQYDIEVKGTRKIRGAFFCDTKEGTMLLKEADVSDRRAPLLYAVLSSLEKAGYPNVDIPVYNKEGQLVSVSRDGSRYMLKKWFSGRECDVKKEFEILQASRNLADLHCRMQWQELCDPEKEAVIRPPTGRHLQEEFVRHNRELKKVRAFIRNKVSKGSFEFLFLEYFDRMYSQAEQVVKRLKNSGYDSLYQESIEHHRLVHGDYNYHNVLLTSNGLATTNFEHFRIDVQAQDLYYFLRKVMEKHQWQEALGQSMLDAYQSIRELDPRELEYIALCLAYPEKFWKTANTYYHSNKAWIPEKNVEKLQTAITQTEEKLRFLENIFTFIL
;
A
#
# COMPACT_ATOMS: atom_id res chain seq x y z
N MET A 1 10.44 -17.07 24.77
CA MET A 1 9.39 -17.56 23.85
C MET A 1 8.07 -17.44 24.58
N ARG A 2 6.95 -17.03 23.96
CA ARG A 2 5.65 -17.52 24.46
C ARG A 2 5.54 -18.95 23.91
N GLU A 3 5.04 -19.91 24.69
CA GLU A 3 4.97 -21.32 24.26
C GLU A 3 4.17 -21.51 22.96
N TYR A 4 3.22 -20.61 22.71
CA TYR A 4 2.22 -20.71 21.66
C TYR A 4 2.78 -20.60 20.23
N GLU A 5 3.82 -19.79 19.98
CA GLU A 5 4.35 -19.59 18.62
C GLU A 5 5.31 -20.71 18.18
N LEU A 6 5.97 -21.41 19.12
CA LEU A 6 6.67 -22.67 18.81
C LEU A 6 5.67 -23.78 18.48
N GLU A 7 4.58 -23.87 19.26
CA GLU A 7 3.49 -24.80 19.00
C GLU A 7 2.92 -24.63 17.59
N VAL A 8 2.77 -23.40 17.11
CA VAL A 8 2.31 -23.14 15.73
C VAL A 8 3.29 -23.71 14.70
N LEU A 9 4.60 -23.63 14.92
CA LEU A 9 5.59 -24.18 13.99
C LEU A 9 5.54 -25.72 13.92
N GLU A 10 5.18 -26.40 15.01
CA GLU A 10 5.01 -27.86 15.03
C GLU A 10 3.87 -28.35 14.11
N GLN A 11 2.94 -27.46 13.75
CA GLN A 11 1.86 -27.74 12.80
C GLN A 11 2.36 -27.82 11.34
N TYR A 12 3.58 -27.37 11.06
CA TYR A 12 4.17 -27.40 9.72
C TYR A 12 5.15 -28.55 9.57
N ASP A 13 5.27 -29.08 8.34
CA ASP A 13 6.25 -30.10 8.01
C ASP A 13 7.58 -29.47 7.59
N ILE A 14 8.25 -28.83 8.56
CA ILE A 14 9.51 -28.12 8.37
C ILE A 14 10.47 -28.42 9.51
N GLU A 15 11.77 -28.37 9.22
CA GLU A 15 12.80 -28.51 10.25
C GLU A 15 13.40 -27.15 10.62
N VAL A 16 12.99 -26.61 11.76
CA VAL A 16 13.45 -25.30 12.27
C VAL A 16 14.77 -25.45 13.04
N LYS A 17 15.84 -24.84 12.54
CA LYS A 17 17.16 -24.80 13.19
C LYS A 17 17.25 -23.70 14.24
N GLY A 18 16.52 -22.62 14.05
CA GLY A 18 16.51 -21.48 14.97
C GLY A 18 15.44 -20.46 14.62
N THR A 19 15.08 -19.62 15.60
CA THR A 19 14.12 -18.54 15.41
C THR A 19 14.64 -17.22 15.93
N ARG A 20 14.22 -16.13 15.29
CA ARG A 20 14.55 -14.75 15.71
C ARG A 20 13.30 -13.88 15.69
N LYS A 21 12.93 -13.36 16.85
CA LYS A 21 11.78 -12.46 16.98
C LYS A 21 12.09 -11.10 16.35
N ILE A 22 11.14 -10.61 15.56
CA ILE A 22 11.09 -9.22 15.08
C ILE A 22 9.78 -8.58 15.52
N ARG A 23 9.57 -7.31 15.14
CA ARG A 23 8.35 -6.60 15.50
C ARG A 23 7.15 -7.22 14.76
N GLY A 24 6.32 -7.96 15.49
CA GLY A 24 5.07 -8.56 14.99
C GLY A 24 5.24 -9.83 14.17
N ALA A 25 6.44 -10.42 14.11
CA ALA A 25 6.70 -11.65 13.38
C ALA A 25 7.96 -12.36 13.90
N PHE A 26 8.24 -13.56 13.38
CA PHE A 26 9.41 -14.37 13.70
C PHE A 26 10.07 -14.87 12.43
N PHE A 27 11.38 -14.67 12.32
CA PHE A 27 12.17 -15.38 11.35
C PHE A 27 12.42 -16.80 11.82
N CYS A 28 12.28 -17.75 10.91
CA CYS A 28 12.58 -19.16 11.10
C CYS A 28 13.68 -19.52 10.11
N ASP A 29 14.83 -19.96 10.63
CA ASP A 29 15.88 -20.57 9.81
C ASP A 29 15.58 -22.05 9.71
N THR A 30 15.30 -22.54 8.50
CA THR A 30 14.90 -23.93 8.26
C THR A 30 15.86 -24.62 7.28
N LYS A 31 15.65 -25.91 7.00
CA LYS A 31 16.42 -26.60 5.95
C LYS A 31 16.03 -26.14 4.55
N GLU A 32 14.81 -25.67 4.37
CA GLU A 32 14.21 -25.23 3.11
C GLU A 32 14.49 -23.74 2.81
N GLY A 33 15.09 -23.01 3.75
CA GLY A 33 15.47 -21.61 3.61
C GLY A 33 14.98 -20.74 4.77
N THR A 34 15.05 -19.42 4.60
CA THR A 34 14.48 -18.49 5.57
C THR A 34 12.96 -18.44 5.39
N MET A 35 12.23 -18.51 6.50
CA MET A 35 10.77 -18.33 6.54
C MET A 35 10.37 -17.26 7.54
N LEU A 36 9.15 -16.75 7.39
CA LEU A 36 8.56 -15.76 8.29
C LEU A 36 7.23 -16.29 8.83
N LEU A 37 7.13 -16.41 10.15
CA LEU A 37 5.87 -16.64 10.85
C LEU A 37 5.31 -15.31 11.33
N LYS A 38 4.11 -14.95 10.89
CA LYS A 38 3.45 -13.68 11.23
C LYS A 38 2.00 -13.94 11.62
N GLU A 39 1.45 -13.08 12.47
CA GLU A 39 0.02 -13.06 12.75
C GLU A 39 -0.77 -12.86 11.44
N ALA A 40 -1.80 -13.69 11.25
CA ALA A 40 -2.57 -13.74 10.01
C ALA A 40 -3.79 -12.82 10.09
N ASP A 41 -3.64 -11.61 9.55
CA ASP A 41 -4.74 -10.65 9.40
C ASP A 41 -5.69 -10.99 8.23
N VAL A 42 -5.34 -11.99 7.41
CA VAL A 42 -6.16 -12.43 6.28
C VAL A 42 -7.27 -13.37 6.73
N SER A 43 -8.47 -13.22 6.16
CA SER A 43 -9.58 -14.15 6.39
C SER A 43 -9.33 -15.50 5.71
N ASP A 44 -10.03 -16.55 6.14
CA ASP A 44 -9.90 -17.89 5.55
C ASP A 44 -10.30 -17.94 4.07
N ARG A 45 -11.14 -16.99 3.62
CA ARG A 45 -11.47 -16.81 2.19
C ARG A 45 -10.37 -16.11 1.40
N ARG A 46 -9.55 -15.27 2.06
CA ARG A 46 -8.51 -14.46 1.42
C ARG A 46 -7.17 -15.18 1.33
N ALA A 47 -6.87 -16.09 2.26
CA ALA A 47 -5.61 -16.85 2.25
C ALA A 47 -5.42 -17.71 0.98
N PRO A 48 -6.42 -18.48 0.49
CA PRO A 48 -6.29 -19.24 -0.76
C PRO A 48 -6.09 -18.35 -1.98
N LEU A 49 -6.75 -17.19 -2.03
CA LEU A 49 -6.56 -16.22 -3.11
C LEU A 49 -5.15 -15.63 -3.08
N LEU A 50 -4.62 -15.31 -1.90
CA LEU A 50 -3.24 -14.82 -1.74
C LEU A 50 -2.25 -15.87 -2.26
N TYR A 51 -2.40 -17.13 -1.84
CA TYR A 51 -1.55 -18.22 -2.33
C TYR A 51 -1.63 -18.38 -3.85
N ALA A 52 -2.84 -18.32 -4.44
CA ALA A 52 -3.04 -18.43 -5.87
C ALA A 52 -2.35 -17.30 -6.66
N VAL A 53 -2.49 -16.04 -6.20
CA VAL A 53 -1.82 -14.88 -6.81
C VAL A 53 -0.31 -15.06 -6.78
N LEU A 54 0.26 -15.36 -5.61
CA LEU A 54 1.72 -15.45 -5.47
C LEU A 54 2.30 -16.66 -6.19
N SER A 55 1.59 -17.79 -6.22
CA SER A 55 1.99 -18.96 -7.00
C SER A 55 1.92 -18.69 -8.51
N SER A 56 0.94 -17.90 -8.96
CA SER A 56 0.85 -17.47 -10.36
C SER A 56 2.03 -16.56 -10.73
N LEU A 57 2.41 -15.62 -9.87
CA LEU A 57 3.58 -14.78 -10.05
C LEU A 57 4.87 -15.62 -10.16
N GLU A 58 5.06 -16.59 -9.27
CA GLU A 58 6.22 -17.50 -9.32
C GLU A 58 6.30 -18.24 -10.66
N LYS A 59 5.18 -18.83 -11.11
CA LYS A 59 5.07 -19.52 -12.41
C LYS A 59 5.25 -18.58 -13.61
N ALA A 60 4.79 -17.34 -13.49
CA ALA A 60 4.95 -16.32 -14.52
C ALA A 60 6.38 -15.78 -14.59
N GLY A 61 7.31 -16.27 -13.77
CA GLY A 61 8.73 -15.89 -13.76
C GLY A 61 9.07 -14.74 -12.81
N TYR A 62 8.22 -14.47 -11.81
CA TYR A 62 8.43 -13.50 -10.74
C TYR A 62 8.53 -14.24 -9.39
N PRO A 63 9.60 -15.03 -9.16
CA PRO A 63 9.65 -16.04 -8.10
C PRO A 63 9.92 -15.47 -6.70
N ASN A 64 10.44 -14.25 -6.60
CA ASN A 64 10.85 -13.66 -5.33
C ASN A 64 9.68 -12.99 -4.61
N VAL A 65 8.67 -13.78 -4.25
CA VAL A 65 7.48 -13.38 -3.47
C VAL A 65 7.26 -14.25 -2.24
N ASP A 66 6.62 -13.70 -1.20
CA ASP A 66 6.45 -14.32 0.13
C ASP A 66 5.29 -15.35 0.18
N ILE A 67 5.37 -16.40 -0.64
CA ILE A 67 4.33 -17.42 -0.78
C ILE A 67 4.01 -18.09 0.58
N PRO A 68 2.72 -18.12 1.01
CA PRO A 68 2.27 -18.87 2.17
C PRO A 68 2.55 -20.38 2.06
N VAL A 69 2.87 -21.00 3.18
CA VAL A 69 3.17 -22.44 3.29
C VAL A 69 1.96 -23.16 3.90
N TYR A 70 1.63 -24.34 3.37
CA TYR A 70 0.59 -25.19 3.96
C TYR A 70 1.11 -25.88 5.22
N ASN A 71 0.25 -25.98 6.23
CA ASN A 71 0.49 -26.82 7.40
C ASN A 71 0.18 -28.30 7.09
N LYS A 72 0.44 -29.20 8.06
CA LYS A 72 0.22 -30.65 7.94
C LYS A 72 -1.24 -31.04 7.67
N GLU A 73 -2.18 -30.15 7.98
CA GLU A 73 -3.62 -30.34 7.74
C GLU A 73 -4.08 -29.76 6.39
N GLY A 74 -3.15 -29.25 5.57
CA GLY A 74 -3.46 -28.67 4.27
C GLY A 74 -4.10 -27.27 4.35
N GLN A 75 -3.92 -26.56 5.45
CA GLN A 75 -4.41 -25.19 5.66
C GLN A 75 -3.29 -24.16 5.56
N LEU A 76 -3.62 -22.94 5.10
CA LEU A 76 -2.67 -21.82 4.98
C LEU A 76 -2.60 -20.93 6.24
N VAL A 77 -3.52 -21.15 7.19
CA VAL A 77 -3.59 -20.43 8.46
C VAL A 77 -3.60 -21.47 9.56
N SER A 78 -2.70 -21.29 10.53
CA SER A 78 -2.62 -22.09 11.75
C SER A 78 -3.16 -21.29 12.92
N VAL A 79 -3.80 -21.97 13.87
CA VAL A 79 -4.37 -21.34 15.07
C VAL A 79 -3.62 -21.86 16.29
N SER A 80 -3.16 -20.97 17.17
CA SER A 80 -2.59 -21.34 18.47
C SER A 80 -3.68 -21.61 19.51
N ARG A 81 -3.32 -22.20 20.67
CA ARG A 81 -4.27 -22.51 21.75
C ARG A 81 -5.05 -21.31 22.29
N ASP A 82 -4.47 -20.11 22.25
CA ASP A 82 -5.10 -18.86 22.69
C ASP A 82 -6.04 -18.25 21.63
N GLY A 83 -6.20 -18.92 20.48
CA GLY A 83 -7.04 -18.48 19.37
C GLY A 83 -6.35 -17.50 18.41
N SER A 84 -5.09 -17.14 18.65
CA SER A 84 -4.33 -16.29 17.72
C SER A 84 -4.08 -17.03 16.40
N ARG A 85 -4.18 -16.31 15.28
CA ARG A 85 -4.06 -16.87 13.93
C ARG A 85 -2.70 -16.52 13.35
N TYR A 86 -2.05 -17.47 12.70
CA TYR A 86 -0.70 -17.32 12.14
C TYR A 86 -0.61 -17.86 10.73
N MET A 87 0.28 -17.27 9.95
CA MET A 87 0.62 -17.72 8.61
C MET A 87 2.14 -17.81 8.50
N LEU A 88 2.62 -18.96 8.05
CA LEU A 88 4.02 -19.15 7.67
C LEU A 88 4.20 -18.82 6.19
N LYS A 89 5.25 -18.08 5.85
CA LYS A 89 5.57 -17.68 4.49
C LYS A 89 7.03 -17.99 4.16
N LYS A 90 7.30 -18.33 2.90
CA LYS A 90 8.66 -18.25 2.35
C LYS A 90 9.20 -16.83 2.56
N TRP A 91 10.47 -16.71 2.90
CA TRP A 91 11.09 -15.41 3.13
C TRP A 91 12.49 -15.30 2.53
N PHE A 92 12.98 -14.07 2.46
CA PHE A 92 14.23 -13.73 1.78
C PHE A 92 15.27 -13.20 2.76
N SER A 93 16.50 -13.70 2.63
CA SER A 93 17.66 -13.06 3.25
C SER A 93 18.05 -11.84 2.41
N GLY A 94 17.74 -10.66 2.92
CA GLY A 94 17.95 -9.40 2.23
C GLY A 94 17.70 -8.20 3.14
N ARG A 95 17.87 -7.01 2.58
CA ARG A 95 17.60 -5.74 3.25
C ARG A 95 16.51 -4.98 2.52
N GLU A 96 15.74 -4.18 3.26
CA GLU A 96 14.79 -3.25 2.67
C GLU A 96 15.49 -2.28 1.70
N CYS A 97 14.75 -1.82 0.71
CA CYS A 97 15.17 -0.77 -0.22
C CYS A 97 15.53 0.50 0.56
N ASP A 98 16.76 0.99 0.37
CA ASP A 98 17.20 2.22 1.01
C ASP A 98 16.76 3.42 0.19
N VAL A 99 15.73 4.11 0.68
CA VAL A 99 15.22 5.33 0.06
C VAL A 99 16.24 6.47 -0.03
N LYS A 100 17.40 6.40 0.63
CA LYS A 100 18.45 7.41 0.45
C LYS A 100 19.26 7.17 -0.83
N LYS A 101 19.15 6.00 -1.45
CA LYS A 101 19.91 5.61 -2.63
C LYS A 101 19.00 5.62 -3.85
N GLU A 102 19.19 6.63 -4.69
CA GLU A 102 18.42 6.82 -5.92
C GLU A 102 18.42 5.58 -6.82
N PHE A 103 19.57 4.94 -7.02
CA PHE A 103 19.64 3.71 -7.83
C PHE A 103 18.69 2.60 -7.34
N GLU A 104 18.56 2.40 -6.03
CA GLU A 104 17.66 1.38 -5.47
C GLU A 104 16.18 1.76 -5.65
N ILE A 105 15.86 3.05 -5.52
CA ILE A 105 14.52 3.57 -5.84
C ILE A 105 14.16 3.26 -7.29
N LEU A 106 15.07 3.53 -8.23
CA LEU A 106 14.82 3.27 -9.65
C LEU A 106 14.72 1.77 -9.96
N GLN A 107 15.47 0.92 -9.25
CA GLN A 107 15.29 -0.54 -9.35
C GLN A 107 13.92 -0.99 -8.82
N ALA A 108 13.45 -0.42 -7.71
CA ALA A 108 12.11 -0.68 -7.18
C ALA A 108 11.01 -0.21 -8.15
N SER A 109 11.15 0.96 -8.79
CA SER A 109 10.21 1.41 -9.83
C SER A 109 10.12 0.43 -11.01
N ARG A 110 11.26 -0.07 -11.51
CA ARG A 110 11.29 -1.09 -12.57
C ARG A 110 10.65 -2.40 -12.12
N ASN A 111 10.96 -2.83 -10.90
CA ASN A 111 10.40 -4.03 -10.32
C ASN A 111 8.87 -3.95 -10.16
N LEU A 112 8.33 -2.78 -9.81
CA LEU A 112 6.88 -2.56 -9.77
C LEU A 112 6.26 -2.68 -11.16
N ALA A 113 6.91 -2.14 -12.20
CA ALA A 113 6.43 -2.27 -13.57
C ALA A 113 6.40 -3.74 -14.04
N ASP A 114 7.48 -4.49 -13.77
CA ASP A 114 7.55 -5.93 -14.07
C ASP A 114 6.50 -6.74 -13.30
N LEU A 115 6.26 -6.39 -12.03
CA LEU A 115 5.18 -6.97 -11.24
C LEU A 115 3.81 -6.68 -11.89
N HIS A 116 3.55 -5.44 -12.30
CA HIS A 116 2.28 -5.06 -12.93
C HIS A 116 2.01 -5.79 -14.26
N CYS A 117 3.05 -6.09 -15.05
CA CYS A 117 2.92 -6.92 -16.25
C CYS A 117 2.40 -8.34 -15.98
N ARG A 118 2.52 -8.84 -14.74
CA ARG A 118 2.16 -10.21 -14.33
C ARG A 118 0.99 -10.24 -13.35
N MET A 119 0.61 -9.09 -12.79
CA MET A 119 -0.48 -8.93 -11.84
C MET A 119 -1.83 -8.81 -12.55
N GLN A 120 -2.27 -9.92 -13.13
CA GLN A 120 -3.61 -10.07 -13.70
C GLN A 120 -4.24 -11.35 -13.17
N TRP A 121 -5.43 -11.26 -12.60
CA TRP A 121 -6.14 -12.42 -12.10
C TRP A 121 -6.68 -13.25 -13.26
N GLN A 122 -6.37 -14.55 -13.24
CA GLN A 122 -6.97 -15.53 -14.13
C GLN A 122 -7.97 -16.35 -13.31
N GLU A 123 -9.19 -16.50 -13.83
CA GLU A 123 -10.22 -17.25 -13.13
C GLU A 123 -9.73 -18.69 -12.87
N LEU A 124 -9.78 -19.08 -11.60
CA LEU A 124 -9.61 -20.47 -11.22
C LEU A 124 -10.93 -21.18 -11.52
N CYS A 125 -11.05 -21.82 -12.67
CA CYS A 125 -12.14 -22.75 -12.93
C CYS A 125 -11.93 -23.98 -12.04
N ASP A 126 -12.64 -24.02 -10.91
CA ASP A 126 -12.85 -25.24 -10.15
C ASP A 126 -14.24 -25.79 -10.54
N PRO A 127 -14.31 -26.85 -11.37
CA PRO A 127 -15.59 -27.39 -11.85
C PRO A 127 -16.51 -27.88 -10.73
N GLU A 128 -15.97 -28.12 -9.54
CA GLU A 128 -16.71 -28.69 -8.39
C GLU A 128 -17.18 -27.63 -7.38
N LYS A 129 -16.78 -26.36 -7.53
CA LYS A 129 -17.21 -25.27 -6.63
C LYS A 129 -18.17 -24.33 -7.34
N GLU A 130 -19.42 -24.32 -6.89
CA GLU A 130 -20.48 -23.40 -7.37
C GLU A 130 -20.15 -21.91 -7.18
N ALA A 131 -19.20 -21.56 -6.30
CA ALA A 131 -18.81 -20.19 -6.03
C ALA A 131 -17.42 -19.86 -6.61
N VAL A 132 -17.40 -18.98 -7.62
CA VAL A 132 -16.17 -18.37 -8.14
C VAL A 132 -15.53 -17.52 -7.04
N ILE A 133 -14.43 -18.01 -6.45
CA ILE A 133 -13.65 -17.23 -5.49
C ILE A 133 -12.77 -16.27 -6.30
N ARG A 134 -13.05 -14.97 -6.20
CA ARG A 134 -12.27 -13.91 -6.85
C ARG A 134 -11.71 -12.90 -5.84
N PRO A 135 -10.58 -12.26 -6.14
CA PRO A 135 -10.09 -11.12 -5.36
C PRO A 135 -11.16 -10.03 -5.26
N PRO A 136 -11.23 -9.29 -4.13
CA PRO A 136 -12.15 -8.18 -4.02
C PRO A 136 -11.78 -7.08 -5.01
N THR A 137 -12.76 -6.29 -5.41
CA THR A 137 -12.53 -5.05 -6.19
C THR A 137 -12.25 -3.89 -5.24
N GLY A 138 -11.37 -2.99 -5.65
CA GLY A 138 -11.13 -1.70 -5.02
C GLY A 138 -12.39 -0.83 -4.94
N ARG A 139 -12.29 0.28 -4.23
CA ARG A 139 -13.36 1.29 -4.18
C ARG A 139 -13.12 2.32 -5.28
N HIS A 140 -14.19 2.86 -5.82
CA HIS A 140 -14.10 3.94 -6.79
C HIS A 140 -13.50 5.20 -6.15
N LEU A 141 -12.41 5.72 -6.70
CA LEU A 141 -11.60 6.80 -6.11
C LEU A 141 -12.43 8.07 -5.87
N GLN A 142 -13.34 8.41 -6.79
CA GLN A 142 -14.21 9.57 -6.63
C GLN A 142 -15.11 9.43 -5.39
N GLU A 143 -15.62 8.23 -5.11
CA GLU A 143 -16.43 7.98 -3.91
C GLU A 143 -15.60 8.11 -2.64
N GLU A 144 -14.35 7.64 -2.68
CA GLU A 144 -13.41 7.78 -1.57
C GLU A 144 -13.10 9.25 -1.28
N PHE A 145 -12.74 10.04 -2.30
CA PHE A 145 -12.44 11.46 -2.12
C PHE A 145 -13.67 12.26 -1.68
N VAL A 146 -14.85 11.95 -2.19
CA VAL A 146 -16.11 12.58 -1.70
C VAL A 146 -16.35 12.23 -0.24
N ARG A 147 -16.11 10.98 0.17
CA ARG A 147 -16.20 10.56 1.57
C ARG A 147 -15.21 11.32 2.45
N HIS A 148 -13.95 11.39 2.05
CA HIS A 148 -12.90 12.12 2.76
C HIS A 148 -13.24 13.62 2.87
N ASN A 149 -13.81 14.23 1.83
CA ASN A 149 -14.27 15.63 1.87
C ASN A 149 -15.40 15.82 2.90
N ARG A 150 -16.33 14.87 3.02
CA ARG A 150 -17.39 14.90 4.05
C ARG A 150 -16.79 14.77 5.45
N GLU A 151 -15.80 13.90 5.62
CA GLU A 151 -15.08 13.73 6.89
C GLU A 151 -14.33 15.00 7.29
N LEU A 152 -13.62 15.66 6.37
CA LEU A 152 -12.99 16.97 6.63
C LEU A 152 -13.99 18.00 7.15
N LYS A 153 -15.17 18.11 6.52
CA LYS A 153 -16.25 18.98 6.98
C LYS A 153 -16.71 18.64 8.41
N LYS A 154 -16.84 17.34 8.74
CA LYS A 154 -17.17 16.89 10.11
C LYS A 154 -16.08 17.27 11.11
N VAL A 155 -14.80 17.05 10.78
CA VAL A 155 -13.68 17.44 11.66
C VAL A 155 -13.67 18.95 11.89
N ARG A 156 -13.91 19.77 10.86
CA ARG A 156 -14.03 21.23 11.01
C ARG A 156 -15.16 21.63 11.95
N ALA A 157 -16.36 21.06 11.76
CA ALA A 157 -17.50 21.35 12.62
C ALA A 157 -17.19 21.01 14.09
N PHE A 158 -16.59 19.83 14.33
CA PHE A 158 -16.15 19.41 15.64
C PHE A 158 -15.14 20.37 16.28
N ILE A 159 -14.08 20.74 15.55
CA ILE A 159 -13.04 21.64 16.06
C ILE A 159 -13.60 23.04 16.35
N ARG A 160 -14.49 23.58 15.50
CA ARG A 160 -15.11 24.89 15.73
C ARG A 160 -15.88 24.93 17.05
N ASN A 161 -16.59 23.85 17.37
CA ASN A 161 -17.42 23.72 18.57
C ASN A 161 -16.62 23.40 19.86
N LYS A 162 -15.32 23.13 19.78
CA LYS A 162 -14.49 22.95 20.98
C LYS A 162 -14.33 24.25 21.75
N VAL A 163 -14.51 24.17 23.07
CA VAL A 163 -14.34 25.29 24.01
C VAL A 163 -12.88 25.74 24.08
N SER A 164 -11.95 24.78 24.25
CA SER A 164 -10.51 25.05 24.25
C SER A 164 -9.88 24.57 22.93
N LYS A 165 -9.04 25.43 22.35
CA LYS A 165 -8.32 25.19 21.09
C LYS A 165 -6.83 25.30 21.36
N GLY A 166 -6.07 24.28 20.98
CA GLY A 166 -4.61 24.28 21.02
C GLY A 166 -4.01 24.52 19.65
N SER A 167 -2.69 24.33 19.54
CA SER A 167 -1.94 24.58 18.31
C SER A 167 -2.45 23.78 17.11
N PHE A 168 -2.90 22.54 17.33
CA PHE A 168 -3.48 21.73 16.27
C PHE A 168 -4.76 22.35 15.70
N GLU A 169 -5.69 22.73 16.58
CA GLU A 169 -6.98 23.29 16.18
C GLU A 169 -6.82 24.61 15.44
N PHE A 170 -5.94 25.50 15.92
CA PHE A 170 -5.67 26.77 15.24
C PHE A 170 -5.08 26.54 13.85
N LEU A 171 -4.02 25.73 13.76
CA LEU A 171 -3.36 25.44 12.49
C LEU A 171 -4.30 24.75 11.49
N PHE A 172 -5.11 23.79 11.96
CA PHE A 172 -6.09 23.13 11.10
C PHE A 172 -7.13 24.11 10.55
N LEU A 173 -7.70 24.97 11.40
CA LEU A 173 -8.71 25.93 10.99
C LEU A 173 -8.16 26.99 10.03
N GLU A 174 -6.93 27.45 10.26
CA GLU A 174 -6.23 28.42 9.41
C GLU A 174 -6.08 27.90 7.98
N TYR A 175 -5.64 26.65 7.80
CA TYR A 175 -5.39 26.08 6.48
C TYR A 175 -6.57 25.31 5.89
N PHE A 176 -7.68 25.16 6.64
CA PHE A 176 -8.80 24.34 6.21
C PHE A 176 -9.35 24.76 4.84
N ASP A 177 -9.65 26.05 4.65
CA ASP A 177 -10.35 26.50 3.44
C ASP A 177 -9.48 26.31 2.18
N ARG A 178 -8.17 26.54 2.28
CA ARG A 178 -7.20 26.26 1.20
C ARG A 178 -7.17 24.76 0.85
N MET A 179 -6.96 23.91 1.85
CA MET A 179 -6.85 22.46 1.64
C MET A 179 -8.17 21.85 1.17
N TYR A 180 -9.30 22.34 1.68
CA TYR A 180 -10.62 21.86 1.27
C TYR A 180 -10.96 22.28 -0.15
N SER A 181 -10.68 23.53 -0.54
CA SER A 181 -10.86 23.99 -1.92
C SER A 181 -10.05 23.15 -2.90
N GLN A 182 -8.79 22.86 -2.58
CA GLN A 182 -7.94 21.95 -3.35
C GLN A 182 -8.59 20.55 -3.49
N ALA A 183 -9.12 20.00 -2.40
CA ALA A 183 -9.80 18.70 -2.42
C ALA A 183 -11.08 18.71 -3.29
N GLU A 184 -11.84 19.81 -3.30
CA GLU A 184 -13.02 19.97 -4.16
C GLU A 184 -12.64 20.08 -5.65
N GLN A 185 -11.56 20.81 -5.97
CA GLN A 185 -11.04 20.93 -7.34
C GLN A 185 -10.58 19.56 -7.87
N VAL A 186 -9.85 18.78 -7.07
CA VAL A 186 -9.43 17.42 -7.42
C VAL A 186 -10.63 16.53 -7.70
N VAL A 187 -11.66 16.53 -6.85
CA VAL A 187 -12.88 15.72 -7.07
C VAL A 187 -13.60 16.15 -8.36
N LYS A 188 -13.69 17.45 -8.61
CA LYS A 188 -14.31 17.98 -9.84
C LYS A 188 -13.54 17.55 -11.09
N ARG A 189 -12.20 17.63 -11.07
CA ARG A 189 -11.36 17.22 -12.20
C ARG A 189 -11.39 15.71 -12.40
N LEU A 190 -11.32 14.92 -11.33
CA LEU A 190 -11.43 13.46 -11.39
C LEU A 190 -12.72 13.01 -12.08
N LYS A 191 -13.86 13.64 -11.77
CA LYS A 191 -15.15 13.37 -12.42
C LYS A 191 -15.14 13.60 -13.94
N ASN A 192 -14.31 14.52 -14.42
CA ASN A 192 -14.20 14.87 -15.84
C ASN A 192 -12.97 14.24 -16.52
N SER A 193 -12.21 13.42 -15.79
CA SER A 193 -11.00 12.76 -16.29
C SER A 193 -11.33 11.42 -16.95
N GLY A 194 -10.31 10.76 -17.52
CA GLY A 194 -10.44 9.39 -18.03
C GLY A 194 -10.57 8.30 -16.96
N TYR A 195 -10.62 8.64 -15.66
CA TYR A 195 -10.57 7.68 -14.56
C TYR A 195 -11.65 6.59 -14.61
N ASP A 196 -12.91 6.96 -14.84
CA ASP A 196 -14.02 5.99 -14.82
C ASP A 196 -13.80 4.86 -15.85
N SER A 197 -13.31 5.21 -17.04
CA SER A 197 -12.94 4.23 -18.08
C SER A 197 -11.77 3.36 -17.65
N LEU A 198 -10.71 3.95 -17.08
CA LEU A 198 -9.52 3.25 -16.60
C LEU A 198 -9.85 2.26 -15.48
N TYR A 199 -10.75 2.65 -14.57
CA TYR A 199 -11.23 1.81 -13.48
C TYR A 199 -12.05 0.63 -14.00
N GLN A 200 -12.99 0.89 -14.91
CA GLN A 200 -13.83 -0.15 -15.52
C GLN A 200 -12.99 -1.15 -16.33
N GLU A 201 -12.06 -0.69 -17.16
CA GLU A 201 -11.11 -1.55 -17.88
C GLU A 201 -10.28 -2.41 -16.92
N SER A 202 -9.84 -1.85 -15.80
CA SER A 202 -9.06 -2.61 -14.80
C SER A 202 -9.88 -3.73 -14.16
N ILE A 203 -11.18 -3.52 -13.96
CA ILE A 203 -12.10 -4.54 -13.46
C ILE A 203 -12.32 -5.62 -14.52
N GLU A 204 -12.64 -5.23 -15.75
CA GLU A 204 -12.94 -6.15 -16.86
C GLU A 204 -11.74 -7.04 -17.20
N HIS A 205 -10.53 -6.46 -17.19
CA HIS A 205 -9.30 -7.19 -17.40
C HIS A 205 -8.78 -7.87 -16.12
N HIS A 206 -9.47 -7.75 -14.99
CA HIS A 206 -9.08 -8.31 -13.70
C HIS A 206 -7.65 -7.94 -13.27
N ARG A 207 -7.23 -6.70 -13.53
CA ARG A 207 -5.90 -6.20 -13.16
C ARG A 207 -5.75 -6.16 -11.65
N LEU A 208 -4.66 -6.71 -11.14
CA LEU A 208 -4.36 -6.74 -9.72
C LEU A 208 -3.38 -5.63 -9.35
N VAL A 209 -3.55 -5.12 -8.14
CA VAL A 209 -2.59 -4.26 -7.44
C VAL A 209 -2.01 -5.02 -6.25
N HIS A 210 -0.79 -4.69 -5.85
CA HIS A 210 -0.20 -5.09 -4.58
C HIS A 210 -0.94 -4.42 -3.41
N GLY A 211 -1.28 -3.14 -3.54
CA GLY A 211 -2.09 -2.39 -2.60
C GLY A 211 -1.35 -1.82 -1.37
N ASP A 212 -0.04 -2.06 -1.26
CA ASP A 212 0.86 -1.44 -0.27
C ASP A 212 2.32 -1.42 -0.77
N TYR A 213 2.55 -1.26 -2.06
CA TYR A 213 3.90 -1.30 -2.60
C TYR A 213 4.75 -0.10 -2.13
N ASN A 214 5.67 -0.34 -1.21
CA ASN A 214 6.57 0.69 -0.68
C ASN A 214 7.97 0.11 -0.39
N TYR A 215 8.94 0.97 -0.10
CA TYR A 215 10.35 0.57 0.06
C TYR A 215 10.61 -0.44 1.20
N HIS A 216 9.72 -0.58 2.18
CA HIS A 216 9.81 -1.64 3.21
C HIS A 216 9.40 -3.02 2.67
N ASN A 217 8.59 -3.05 1.61
CA ASN A 217 8.07 -4.27 0.98
C ASN A 217 8.91 -4.70 -0.23
N VAL A 218 10.04 -4.04 -0.48
CA VAL A 218 11.00 -4.36 -1.54
C VAL A 218 12.33 -4.71 -0.88
N LEU A 219 12.78 -5.94 -1.05
CA LEU A 219 14.00 -6.46 -0.44
C LEU A 219 15.08 -6.66 -1.50
N LEU A 220 16.27 -6.12 -1.25
CA LEU A 220 17.48 -6.42 -2.01
C LEU A 220 18.12 -7.69 -1.45
N THR A 221 18.19 -8.72 -2.28
CA THR A 221 18.76 -10.03 -1.95
C THR A 221 19.98 -10.32 -2.84
N SER A 222 20.71 -11.40 -2.58
CA SER A 222 21.77 -11.87 -3.49
C SER A 222 21.25 -12.30 -4.87
N ASN A 223 19.95 -12.64 -4.95
CA ASN A 223 19.31 -13.22 -6.14
C ASN A 223 18.37 -12.21 -6.83
N GLY A 224 18.61 -10.91 -6.62
CA GLY A 224 17.77 -9.82 -7.15
C GLY A 224 16.79 -9.27 -6.12
N LEU A 225 15.76 -8.58 -6.62
CA LEU A 225 14.72 -7.99 -5.78
C LEU A 225 13.67 -9.03 -5.39
N ALA A 226 13.16 -8.93 -4.16
CA ALA A 226 11.97 -9.62 -3.70
C ALA A 226 10.89 -8.61 -3.30
N THR A 227 9.63 -8.94 -3.57
CA THR A 227 8.47 -8.16 -3.12
C THR A 227 7.68 -8.96 -2.12
N THR A 228 7.27 -8.34 -1.02
CA THR A 228 6.62 -9.03 0.11
C THR A 228 5.38 -8.28 0.61
N ASN A 229 4.57 -8.91 1.46
CA ASN A 229 3.39 -8.30 2.09
C ASN A 229 2.25 -7.96 1.12
N PHE A 230 1.87 -8.93 0.29
CA PHE A 230 0.75 -8.82 -0.64
C PHE A 230 -0.64 -8.87 0.02
N GLU A 231 -0.79 -8.73 1.34
CA GLU A 231 -2.08 -8.92 2.02
C GLU A 231 -3.18 -7.93 1.57
N HIS A 232 -2.80 -6.82 0.95
CA HIS A 232 -3.70 -5.77 0.44
C HIS A 232 -4.05 -5.88 -1.06
N PHE A 233 -3.69 -7.00 -1.69
CA PHE A 233 -3.97 -7.23 -3.10
C PHE A 233 -5.47 -7.21 -3.43
N ARG A 234 -5.83 -6.69 -4.60
CA ARG A 234 -7.22 -6.58 -5.06
C ARG A 234 -7.25 -6.22 -6.53
N ILE A 235 -8.43 -6.32 -7.14
CA ILE A 235 -8.65 -5.81 -8.50
C ILE A 235 -8.80 -4.29 -8.43
N ASP A 236 -7.92 -3.55 -9.09
CA ASP A 236 -7.90 -2.08 -9.06
C ASP A 236 -7.04 -1.49 -10.19
N VAL A 237 -6.98 -0.16 -10.28
CA VAL A 237 -6.08 0.55 -11.19
C VAL A 237 -4.63 0.43 -10.72
N GLN A 238 -3.79 -0.23 -11.52
CA GLN A 238 -2.36 -0.45 -11.23
C GLN A 238 -1.55 0.83 -10.97
N ALA A 239 -1.90 1.94 -11.62
CA ALA A 239 -1.27 3.23 -11.34
C ALA A 239 -1.35 3.66 -9.86
N GLN A 240 -2.26 3.07 -9.06
CA GLN A 240 -2.34 3.31 -7.62
C GLN A 240 -1.08 2.89 -6.85
N ASP A 241 -0.47 1.75 -7.18
CA ASP A 241 0.76 1.31 -6.50
C ASP A 241 1.93 2.24 -6.85
N LEU A 242 2.01 2.69 -8.11
CA LEU A 242 3.04 3.64 -8.55
C LEU A 242 2.87 5.00 -7.87
N TYR A 243 1.63 5.52 -7.82
CA TYR A 243 1.29 6.71 -7.03
C TYR A 243 1.76 6.56 -5.58
N TYR A 244 1.42 5.45 -4.94
CA TYR A 244 1.72 5.24 -3.52
C TYR A 244 3.23 5.19 -3.28
N PHE A 245 3.97 4.48 -4.12
CA PHE A 245 5.43 4.41 -4.04
C PHE A 245 6.08 5.77 -4.27
N LEU A 246 5.69 6.45 -5.36
CA LEU A 246 6.16 7.79 -5.71
C LEU A 246 5.95 8.75 -4.54
N ARG A 247 4.73 8.85 -4.01
CA ARG A 247 4.43 9.73 -2.87
C ARG A 247 5.32 9.43 -1.66
N LYS A 248 5.50 8.15 -1.30
CA LYS A 248 6.31 7.74 -0.15
C LYS A 248 7.79 8.12 -0.30
N VAL A 249 8.33 8.08 -1.51
CA VAL A 249 9.69 8.50 -1.81
C VAL A 249 9.78 10.03 -1.82
N MET A 250 8.92 10.72 -2.58
CA MET A 250 8.97 12.17 -2.74
C MET A 250 8.77 12.94 -1.43
N GLU A 251 7.95 12.44 -0.51
CA GLU A 251 7.79 13.01 0.84
C GLU A 251 9.12 13.06 1.63
N LYS A 252 10.08 12.18 1.33
CA LYS A 252 11.41 12.12 1.96
C LYS A 252 12.49 12.89 1.19
N HIS A 253 12.22 13.22 -0.06
CA HIS A 253 13.14 13.90 -0.99
C HIS A 253 12.67 15.30 -1.35
N GLN A 254 11.82 15.92 -0.53
CA GLN A 254 11.37 17.31 -0.70
C GLN A 254 10.83 17.58 -2.12
N TRP A 255 10.16 16.57 -2.69
CA TRP A 255 9.58 16.67 -4.04
C TRP A 255 10.57 17.08 -5.15
N GLN A 256 11.83 16.63 -5.06
CA GLN A 256 12.83 16.81 -6.13
C GLN A 256 12.37 16.26 -7.49
N GLU A 257 12.18 17.17 -8.44
CA GLU A 257 11.61 16.88 -9.77
C GLU A 257 12.42 15.85 -10.57
N ALA A 258 13.76 15.98 -10.59
CA ALA A 258 14.63 15.06 -11.31
C ALA A 258 14.48 13.60 -10.85
N LEU A 259 14.36 13.38 -9.53
CA LEU A 259 14.14 12.05 -8.97
C LEU A 259 12.76 11.51 -9.35
N GLY A 260 11.70 12.33 -9.22
CA GLY A 260 10.35 11.90 -9.56
C GLY A 260 10.19 11.57 -11.05
N GLN A 261 10.79 12.37 -11.94
CA GLN A 261 10.85 12.06 -13.37
C GLN A 261 11.59 10.74 -13.61
N SER A 262 12.77 10.56 -13.00
CA SER A 262 13.54 9.32 -13.13
C SER A 262 12.77 8.09 -12.65
N MET A 263 11.94 8.22 -11.60
CA MET A 263 11.07 7.14 -11.13
C MET A 263 10.00 6.76 -12.15
N LEU A 264 9.36 7.75 -12.78
CA LEU A 264 8.37 7.53 -13.85
C LEU A 264 9.02 6.90 -15.08
N ASP A 265 10.18 7.41 -15.51
CA ASP A 265 10.94 6.87 -16.65
C ASP A 265 11.41 5.44 -16.39
N ALA A 266 11.89 5.16 -15.17
CA ALA A 266 12.27 3.81 -14.77
C ALA A 266 11.07 2.84 -14.85
N TYR A 267 9.89 3.26 -14.39
CA TYR A 267 8.68 2.44 -14.54
C TYR A 267 8.31 2.24 -16.03
N GLN A 268 8.26 3.34 -16.80
CA GLN A 268 7.89 3.34 -18.22
C GLN A 268 8.85 2.56 -19.11
N SER A 269 10.11 2.40 -18.71
CA SER A 269 11.08 1.58 -19.42
C SER A 269 10.70 0.09 -19.51
N ILE A 270 9.73 -0.36 -18.70
CA ILE A 270 9.23 -1.74 -18.67
C ILE A 270 7.74 -1.80 -19.07
N ARG A 271 6.92 -0.88 -18.54
CA ARG A 271 5.48 -0.79 -18.85
C ARG A 271 5.09 0.67 -19.09
N GLU A 272 4.69 0.98 -20.31
CA GLU A 272 4.20 2.31 -20.67
C GLU A 272 3.01 2.73 -19.81
N LEU A 273 2.94 4.03 -19.48
CA LEU A 273 1.83 4.61 -18.75
C LEU A 273 0.84 5.22 -19.74
N ASP A 274 -0.42 4.83 -19.63
CA ASP A 274 -1.51 5.50 -20.36
C ASP A 274 -1.62 6.97 -19.87
N PRO A 275 -1.90 7.94 -20.74
CA PRO A 275 -2.13 9.33 -20.30
C PRO A 275 -3.19 9.47 -19.18
N ARG A 276 -4.19 8.59 -19.15
CA ARG A 276 -5.19 8.49 -18.08
C ARG A 276 -4.57 8.01 -16.77
N GLU A 277 -3.59 7.12 -16.80
CA GLU A 277 -2.82 6.69 -15.61
C GLU A 277 -1.96 7.84 -15.07
N LEU A 278 -1.32 8.63 -15.95
CA LEU A 278 -0.57 9.82 -15.54
C LEU A 278 -1.47 10.87 -14.89
N GLU A 279 -2.63 11.17 -15.48
CA GLU A 279 -3.59 12.09 -14.87
C GLU A 279 -4.16 11.53 -13.56
N TYR A 280 -4.41 10.22 -13.47
CA TYR A 280 -4.81 9.55 -12.23
C TYR A 280 -3.77 9.72 -11.11
N ILE A 281 -2.49 9.49 -11.41
CA ILE A 281 -1.39 9.69 -10.44
C ILE A 281 -1.34 11.15 -10.01
N ALA A 282 -1.45 12.09 -10.95
CA ALA A 282 -1.45 13.52 -10.67
C ALA A 282 -2.62 13.91 -9.74
N LEU A 283 -3.83 13.42 -10.00
CA LEU A 283 -5.01 13.65 -9.16
C LEU A 283 -4.86 13.07 -7.75
N CYS A 284 -4.30 11.86 -7.64
CA CYS A 284 -4.01 11.22 -6.35
C CYS A 284 -3.00 12.02 -5.53
N LEU A 285 -1.91 12.47 -6.15
CA LEU A 285 -0.91 13.32 -5.52
C LEU A 285 -1.50 14.68 -5.15
N ALA A 286 -2.29 15.29 -6.03
CA ALA A 286 -2.93 16.58 -5.82
C ALA A 286 -3.90 16.56 -4.64
N TYR A 287 -4.57 15.44 -4.37
CA TYR A 287 -5.47 15.32 -3.22
C TYR A 287 -4.71 15.56 -1.89
N PRO A 288 -5.27 16.33 -0.93
CA PRO A 288 -4.63 16.61 0.35
C PRO A 288 -4.74 15.43 1.34
N GLU A 289 -4.31 14.23 0.92
CA GLU A 289 -4.50 12.98 1.67
C GLU A 289 -3.87 13.05 3.07
N LYS A 290 -2.65 13.58 3.19
CA LYS A 290 -1.92 13.66 4.48
C LYS A 290 -2.61 14.62 5.46
N PHE A 291 -3.18 15.71 4.96
CA PHE A 291 -3.99 16.65 5.75
C PHE A 291 -5.27 15.97 6.24
N TRP A 292 -6.01 15.31 5.34
CA TRP A 292 -7.20 14.52 5.72
C TRP A 292 -6.87 13.41 6.73
N LYS A 293 -5.85 12.58 6.50
CA LYS A 293 -5.45 11.50 7.42
C LYS A 293 -5.09 12.03 8.80
N THR A 294 -4.37 13.15 8.85
CA THR A 294 -3.97 13.78 10.12
C THR A 294 -5.18 14.34 10.87
N ALA A 295 -6.07 15.04 10.17
CA ALA A 295 -7.32 15.55 10.71
C ALA A 295 -8.25 14.43 11.22
N ASN A 296 -8.37 13.34 10.45
CA ASN A 296 -9.23 12.21 10.78
C ASN A 296 -8.68 11.40 11.97
N THR A 297 -7.35 11.24 12.04
CA THR A 297 -6.68 10.61 13.19
C THR A 297 -6.92 11.43 14.46
N TYR A 298 -6.83 12.75 14.36
CA TYR A 298 -7.14 13.65 15.47
C TYR A 298 -8.60 13.52 15.92
N TYR A 299 -9.56 13.51 14.98
CA TYR A 299 -10.99 13.42 15.28
C TYR A 299 -11.38 12.13 16.02
N HIS A 300 -10.75 11.02 15.67
CA HIS A 300 -10.98 9.72 16.33
C HIS A 300 -10.08 9.49 17.55
N SER A 301 -9.19 10.44 17.87
CA SER A 301 -8.37 10.32 19.07
C SER A 301 -9.20 10.70 20.30
N ASN A 302 -9.57 9.72 21.11
CA ASN A 302 -10.23 9.95 22.41
C ASN A 302 -9.28 10.54 23.47
N LYS A 303 -8.20 11.21 23.05
CA LYS A 303 -7.15 11.67 23.96
C LYS A 303 -7.51 13.06 24.49
N ALA A 304 -7.47 13.21 25.81
CA ALA A 304 -7.56 14.50 26.49
C ALA A 304 -6.40 15.45 26.12
N TRP A 305 -5.26 14.88 25.69
CA TRP A 305 -4.07 15.62 25.27
C TRP A 305 -3.66 15.22 23.85
N ILE A 306 -3.32 16.22 23.04
CA ILE A 306 -2.91 16.06 21.65
C ILE A 306 -1.38 15.91 21.64
N PRO A 307 -0.84 14.79 21.12
CA PRO A 307 0.60 14.66 20.95
C PRO A 307 1.15 15.76 20.03
N GLU A 308 2.24 16.40 20.43
CA GLU A 308 2.97 17.41 19.62
C GLU A 308 3.29 16.89 18.21
N LYS A 309 3.63 15.60 18.12
CA LYS A 309 3.83 14.89 16.85
C LYS A 309 2.66 14.99 15.87
N ASN A 310 1.42 15.17 16.33
CA ASN A 310 0.27 15.38 15.43
C ASN A 310 0.26 16.79 14.84
N VAL A 311 0.71 17.79 15.60
CA VAL A 311 0.89 19.16 15.12
C VAL A 311 2.00 19.19 14.07
N GLU A 312 3.14 18.56 14.34
CA GLU A 312 4.26 18.44 13.38
C GLU A 312 3.83 17.78 12.06
N LYS A 313 3.03 16.70 12.15
CA LYS A 313 2.48 16.02 10.97
C LYS A 313 1.58 16.94 10.14
N LEU A 314 0.73 17.72 10.81
CA LEU A 314 -0.16 18.66 10.14
C LEU A 314 0.64 19.78 9.46
N GLN A 315 1.61 20.34 10.18
CA GLN A 315 2.51 21.36 9.64
C GLN A 315 3.28 20.84 8.42
N THR A 316 3.82 19.62 8.50
CA THR A 316 4.52 18.98 7.38
C THR A 316 3.59 18.81 6.18
N ALA A 317 2.34 18.38 6.40
CA ALA A 317 1.36 18.22 5.32
C ALA A 317 1.04 19.55 4.62
N ILE A 318 0.99 20.64 5.38
CA ILE A 318 0.76 22.00 4.87
C ILE A 318 1.98 22.48 4.09
N THR A 319 3.17 22.48 4.70
CA THR A 319 4.40 23.01 4.10
C THR A 319 4.77 22.28 2.80
N GLN A 320 4.61 20.95 2.75
CA GLN A 320 4.90 20.17 1.54
C GLN A 320 3.86 20.34 0.43
N THR A 321 2.73 21.03 0.66
CA THR A 321 1.69 21.19 -0.36
C THR A 321 2.19 22.02 -1.54
N GLU A 322 2.96 23.09 -1.29
CA GLU A 322 3.47 23.97 -2.35
C GLU A 322 4.53 23.27 -3.20
N GLU A 323 5.49 22.59 -2.57
CA GLU A 323 6.50 21.78 -3.25
C GLU A 323 5.86 20.72 -4.15
N LYS A 324 4.81 20.06 -3.64
CA LYS A 324 4.04 19.06 -4.37
C LYS A 324 3.28 19.63 -5.57
N LEU A 325 2.67 20.81 -5.43
CA LEU A 325 1.96 21.46 -6.54
C LEU A 325 2.93 21.89 -7.65
N ARG A 326 4.10 22.43 -7.30
CA ARG A 326 5.16 22.72 -8.28
C ARG A 326 5.64 21.46 -8.99
N PHE A 327 5.85 20.38 -8.25
CA PHE A 327 6.19 19.08 -8.82
C PHE A 327 5.14 18.59 -9.82
N LEU A 328 3.85 18.73 -9.51
CA LEU A 328 2.75 18.36 -10.40
C LEU A 328 2.70 19.21 -11.68
N GLU A 329 2.92 20.52 -11.55
CA GLU A 329 2.99 21.43 -12.68
C GLU A 329 4.14 21.04 -13.63
N ASN A 330 5.34 20.80 -13.10
CA ASN A 330 6.53 20.56 -13.90
C ASN A 330 6.62 19.14 -14.48
N ILE A 331 6.19 18.12 -13.73
CA ILE A 331 6.33 16.71 -14.14
C ILE A 331 5.09 16.19 -14.89
N PHE A 332 3.90 16.63 -14.49
CA PHE A 332 2.64 16.14 -15.06
C PHE A 332 1.97 17.17 -15.96
N THR A 333 2.53 18.37 -16.13
CA THR A 333 1.84 19.52 -16.77
C THR A 333 0.45 19.73 -16.15
N PHE A 334 0.37 19.53 -14.83
CA PHE A 334 -0.89 19.44 -14.09
C PHE A 334 -1.05 20.67 -13.21
N ILE A 335 -1.99 21.53 -13.60
CA ILE A 335 -2.42 22.71 -12.83
C ILE A 335 -3.85 22.45 -12.34
N LEU A 336 -4.09 22.66 -11.05
CA LEU A 336 -5.41 22.48 -10.42
C LEU A 336 -6.40 23.60 -10.75
#